data_AF-A0A249WBP3-F1
#
_entry.id   AF-A0A249WBP3-F1
#
_cell.length_a   1.000
_cell.length_b   1.000
_cell.length_c   1.000
_cell.angle_alpha   90.00
_cell.angle_beta   90.00
_cell.angle_gamma   90.00
#
_symmetry.space_group_name_H-M   'P 1'
#
loop_
_entity.id
_entity.type
_entity.pdbx_description
1 polymer ?
#
loop_
_entity_poly.entity_id
_entity_poly.type
_entity_poly.pdbx_seq_one_letter_code
_entity_poly.pdbx_strand_id
1 'polypeptide(L)'
;MKYIFLLAAWMIPGLALAEGAIPQIVKNFGEQQGIKIIKEIDSPGGVKGWVGQYQDMGVTLFLTPDGKHVISGYLYDDKGQNLSEGYFKEAIYTPLGREMWKKLNDAGPLKEGADSAARKVIVFADPFCPYCKTFWSAAQPWVKAGKVQLNTLLVAFLNPKSGRYATAILNAKDPVAAWQEYELSGGKKVPRFDGVTPRETFNLLQHNQKLMDDLGASATPAIYYMNEQNELQQVVGMPDKKQLLEMFGPEP
;
A
#
# COMPACT_ATOMS: atom_id res chain seq x y z
N MET A 1 -40.14 -53.79 41.62
CA MET A 1 -40.06 -52.63 40.70
C MET A 1 -38.82 -51.82 41.00
N LYS A 2 -37.82 -51.84 40.12
CA LYS A 2 -36.77 -50.82 40.00
C LYS A 2 -36.02 -51.08 38.69
N TYR A 3 -36.39 -50.35 37.64
CA TYR A 3 -35.68 -50.34 36.36
C TYR A 3 -34.55 -49.31 36.47
N ILE A 4 -33.30 -49.75 36.29
CA ILE A 4 -32.14 -48.87 36.16
C ILE A 4 -31.95 -48.62 34.66
N PHE A 5 -32.22 -47.39 34.21
CA PHE A 5 -31.88 -46.93 32.87
C PHE A 5 -30.40 -46.51 32.85
N LEU A 6 -29.58 -47.22 32.07
CA LEU A 6 -28.23 -46.80 31.68
C LEU A 6 -28.34 -45.89 30.46
N LEU A 7 -28.13 -44.59 30.64
CA LEU A 7 -27.94 -43.63 29.54
C LEU A 7 -26.51 -43.78 29.01
N ALA A 8 -26.38 -44.31 27.79
CA ALA A 8 -25.13 -44.27 27.03
C ALA A 8 -25.01 -42.90 26.33
N ALA A 9 -24.09 -42.06 26.79
CA ALA A 9 -23.74 -40.82 26.13
C ALA A 9 -22.90 -41.11 24.87
N TRP A 10 -23.50 -40.96 23.69
CA TRP A 10 -22.78 -40.93 22.42
C TRP A 10 -22.05 -39.59 22.27
N MET A 11 -20.74 -39.59 22.50
CA MET A 11 -19.87 -38.49 22.07
C MET A 11 -19.70 -38.59 20.55
N ILE A 12 -20.29 -37.64 19.82
CA ILE A 12 -20.01 -37.42 18.41
C ILE A 12 -18.63 -36.74 18.32
N PRO A 13 -17.62 -37.33 17.66
CA PRO A 13 -16.35 -36.66 17.44
C PRO A 13 -16.59 -35.49 16.47
N GLY A 14 -16.35 -34.26 16.93
CA GLY A 14 -16.28 -33.10 16.06
C GLY A 14 -15.13 -33.29 15.08
N LEU A 15 -15.45 -33.39 13.79
CA LEU A 15 -14.47 -33.28 12.71
C LEU A 15 -13.92 -31.85 12.73
N ALA A 16 -12.77 -31.68 13.37
CA ALA A 16 -11.91 -30.53 13.12
C ALA A 16 -11.43 -30.64 11.66
N LEU A 17 -11.86 -29.71 10.82
CA LEU A 17 -11.25 -29.50 9.51
C LEU A 17 -9.81 -29.07 9.76
N ALA A 18 -8.86 -30.00 9.63
CA ALA A 18 -7.45 -29.68 9.60
C ALA A 18 -7.20 -28.84 8.33
N GLU A 19 -6.82 -27.58 8.50
CA GLU A 19 -6.01 -26.90 7.49
C GLU A 19 -4.87 -27.85 7.12
N GLY A 20 -4.84 -28.27 5.84
CA GLY A 20 -3.94 -29.32 5.39
C GLY A 20 -2.49 -28.96 5.74
N ALA A 21 -1.86 -29.75 6.61
CA ALA A 21 -0.48 -29.53 6.99
C ALA A 21 0.40 -29.48 5.73
N ILE A 22 1.28 -28.48 5.63
CA ILE A 22 2.22 -28.33 4.52
C ILE A 22 3.05 -29.62 4.39
N PRO A 23 3.07 -30.29 3.22
CA PRO A 23 3.84 -31.51 3.03
C PRO A 23 5.31 -31.33 3.37
N GLN A 24 5.91 -32.30 4.05
CA GLN A 24 7.26 -32.18 4.60
C GLN A 24 8.31 -31.84 3.53
N ILE A 25 8.16 -32.35 2.29
CA ILE A 25 9.06 -32.05 1.19
C ILE A 25 9.00 -30.57 0.77
N VAL A 26 7.81 -29.97 0.73
CA VAL A 26 7.61 -28.55 0.41
C VAL A 26 8.20 -27.69 1.52
N LYS A 27 7.94 -28.06 2.78
CA LYS A 27 8.49 -27.37 3.96
C LYS A 27 10.03 -27.41 3.95
N ASN A 28 10.61 -28.60 3.80
CA ASN A 28 12.07 -28.78 3.79
C ASN A 28 12.73 -28.01 2.64
N PHE A 29 12.16 -28.10 1.43
CA PHE A 29 12.66 -27.35 0.28
C PHE A 29 12.60 -25.85 0.54
N GLY A 30 11.46 -25.35 1.04
CA GLY A 30 11.30 -23.94 1.39
C GLY A 30 12.35 -23.47 2.39
N GLU A 31 12.53 -24.19 3.50
CA GLU A 31 13.54 -23.87 4.53
C GLU A 31 14.97 -23.88 3.96
N GLN A 32 15.33 -24.88 3.15
CA GLN A 32 16.65 -24.98 2.52
C GLN A 32 16.95 -23.84 1.54
N GLN A 33 15.93 -23.36 0.83
CA GLN A 33 16.07 -22.26 -0.13
C GLN A 33 15.80 -20.88 0.48
N GLY A 34 15.51 -20.81 1.79
CA GLY A 34 15.17 -19.54 2.47
C GLY A 34 13.81 -18.96 2.04
N ILE A 35 12.89 -19.79 1.55
CA ILE A 35 11.54 -19.40 1.16
C ILE A 35 10.63 -19.49 2.37
N LYS A 36 10.04 -18.35 2.76
CA LYS A 36 8.98 -18.30 3.76
C LYS A 36 7.65 -18.66 3.10
N ILE A 37 7.11 -19.85 3.37
CA ILE A 37 5.79 -20.25 2.87
C ILE A 37 4.71 -19.42 3.56
N ILE A 38 3.77 -18.88 2.79
CA ILE A 38 2.71 -17.98 3.26
C ILE A 38 1.38 -18.73 3.35
N LYS A 39 0.91 -19.30 2.23
CA LYS A 39 -0.35 -20.05 2.19
C LYS A 39 -0.38 -21.06 1.05
N GLU A 40 -1.26 -22.06 1.16
CA GLU A 40 -1.65 -22.90 0.02
C GLU A 40 -2.46 -22.07 -0.99
N ILE A 41 -2.35 -22.42 -2.27
CA ILE A 41 -3.06 -21.77 -3.38
C ILE A 41 -3.92 -22.81 -4.10
N ASP A 42 -5.07 -22.36 -4.62
CA ASP A 42 -5.95 -23.19 -5.43
C ASP A 42 -5.44 -23.23 -6.88
N SER A 43 -4.45 -24.09 -7.15
CA SER A 43 -3.89 -24.26 -8.49
C SER A 43 -4.69 -25.26 -9.34
N PRO A 44 -4.86 -24.99 -10.65
CA PRO A 44 -5.63 -25.84 -11.54
C PRO A 44 -5.02 -27.24 -11.75
N GLY A 45 -5.84 -28.18 -12.19
CA GLY A 45 -5.38 -29.53 -12.58
C GLY A 45 -5.11 -30.47 -11.40
N GLY A 46 -5.57 -30.16 -10.19
CA GLY A 46 -5.36 -30.99 -9.00
C GLY A 46 -3.93 -30.96 -8.47
N VAL A 47 -3.09 -30.08 -9.01
CA VAL A 47 -1.75 -29.81 -8.49
C VAL A 47 -1.93 -29.00 -7.21
N LYS A 48 -1.27 -29.41 -6.12
CA LYS A 48 -1.21 -28.59 -4.91
C LYS A 48 -0.10 -27.57 -5.03
N GLY A 49 -0.39 -26.32 -4.72
CA GLY A 49 0.57 -25.23 -4.79
C GLY A 49 0.63 -24.44 -3.49
N TRP A 50 1.76 -23.80 -3.25
CA TRP A 50 1.96 -22.83 -2.18
C TRP A 50 2.59 -21.58 -2.72
N VAL A 51 2.14 -20.45 -2.20
CA VAL A 51 2.86 -19.18 -2.36
C VAL A 51 3.77 -18.97 -1.17
N GLY A 52 4.98 -18.55 -1.45
CA GLY A 52 5.98 -18.15 -0.47
C GLY A 52 6.68 -16.87 -0.90
N GLN A 53 7.60 -16.43 -0.07
CA GLN A 53 8.38 -15.22 -0.28
C GLN A 53 9.87 -15.51 -0.10
N TYR A 54 10.69 -14.98 -1.01
CA TYR A 54 12.14 -15.01 -0.97
C TYR A 54 12.67 -13.62 -1.29
N GLN A 55 13.44 -13.02 -0.38
CA GLN A 55 13.98 -11.64 -0.54
C GLN A 55 12.92 -10.65 -1.06
N ASP A 56 11.76 -10.63 -0.40
CA ASP A 56 10.57 -9.82 -0.74
C ASP A 56 9.86 -10.15 -2.06
N MET A 57 10.40 -11.07 -2.87
CA MET A 57 9.77 -11.55 -4.11
C MET A 57 8.85 -12.75 -3.86
N GLY A 58 7.73 -12.79 -4.59
CA GLY A 58 6.83 -13.94 -4.58
C GLY A 58 7.44 -15.15 -5.28
N VAL A 59 7.22 -16.33 -4.70
CA VAL A 59 7.63 -17.62 -5.27
C VAL A 59 6.47 -18.59 -5.16
N THR A 60 6.21 -19.37 -6.21
CA THR A 60 5.27 -20.50 -6.15
C THR A 60 6.01 -21.82 -6.11
N LEU A 61 5.56 -22.71 -5.21
CA LEU A 61 6.01 -24.08 -5.09
C LEU A 61 4.84 -25.00 -5.43
N PHE A 62 5.02 -25.92 -6.37
CA PHE A 62 4.01 -26.90 -6.77
C PHE A 62 4.48 -28.31 -6.43
N LEU A 63 3.63 -29.09 -5.77
CA LEU A 63 3.89 -30.50 -5.48
C LEU A 63 3.47 -31.35 -6.67
N THR A 64 4.37 -32.20 -7.14
CA THR A 64 4.06 -33.17 -8.21
C THR A 64 3.02 -34.20 -7.74
N PRO A 65 2.23 -34.81 -8.65
CA PRO A 65 1.18 -35.77 -8.27
C PRO A 65 1.65 -36.99 -7.47
N ASP A 66 2.94 -37.36 -7.59
CA ASP A 66 3.53 -38.46 -6.81
C ASP A 66 3.83 -38.10 -5.34
N GLY A 67 3.70 -36.81 -4.98
CA GLY A 67 3.99 -36.29 -3.65
C GLY A 67 5.48 -36.28 -3.28
N LYS A 68 6.38 -36.53 -4.23
CA LYS A 68 7.82 -36.75 -3.98
C LYS A 68 8.73 -35.71 -4.62
N HIS A 69 8.20 -34.76 -5.38
CA HIS A 69 8.98 -33.69 -5.99
C HIS A 69 8.28 -32.34 -5.85
N VAL A 70 9.08 -31.28 -5.86
CA VAL A 70 8.62 -29.89 -5.77
C VAL A 70 9.15 -29.14 -6.98
N ILE A 71 8.25 -28.43 -7.66
CA ILE A 71 8.56 -27.54 -8.76
C ILE A 71 8.50 -26.12 -8.22
N SER A 72 9.62 -25.41 -8.23
CA SER A 72 9.67 -23.97 -7.99
C SER A 72 9.67 -23.25 -9.33
N GLY A 73 8.63 -22.48 -9.63
CA GLY A 73 8.50 -21.83 -10.92
C GLY A 73 7.16 -21.11 -11.08
N TYR A 74 6.91 -20.62 -12.29
CA TYR A 74 5.69 -19.89 -12.64
C TYR A 74 4.70 -20.79 -13.39
N LEU A 75 3.42 -20.66 -13.07
CA LEU A 75 2.34 -21.35 -13.77
C LEU A 75 1.71 -20.42 -14.79
N TYR A 76 1.53 -20.93 -16.02
CA TYR A 76 0.86 -20.22 -17.10
C TYR A 76 -0.36 -21.00 -17.57
N ASP A 77 -1.40 -20.28 -18.01
CA ASP A 77 -2.57 -20.89 -18.65
C ASP A 77 -2.37 -21.12 -20.16
N ASP A 78 -3.39 -21.67 -20.81
CA ASP A 78 -3.42 -21.94 -22.25
C ASP A 78 -3.36 -20.69 -23.14
N LYS A 79 -3.53 -19.51 -22.55
CA LYS A 79 -3.46 -18.20 -23.22
C LYS A 79 -2.13 -17.49 -22.97
N GLY A 80 -1.22 -18.12 -22.21
CA GLY A 80 0.06 -17.54 -21.82
C GLY A 80 -0.06 -16.50 -20.70
N GLN A 81 -1.17 -16.45 -19.96
CA GLN A 81 -1.29 -15.62 -18.75
C GLN A 81 -0.50 -16.25 -17.61
N ASN A 82 0.35 -15.46 -16.94
CA ASN A 82 1.05 -15.90 -15.73
C ASN A 82 0.08 -15.90 -14.54
N LEU A 83 -0.34 -17.08 -14.09
CA LEU A 83 -1.23 -17.26 -12.95
C LEU A 83 -0.51 -17.05 -11.62
N SER A 84 0.79 -17.35 -11.55
CA SER A 84 1.58 -17.19 -10.32
C SER A 84 1.62 -15.75 -9.83
N GLU A 85 1.69 -14.77 -10.74
CA GLU A 85 1.60 -13.34 -10.40
C GLU A 85 0.29 -12.99 -9.70
N GLY A 86 -0.83 -13.59 -10.12
CA GLY A 86 -2.12 -13.43 -9.44
C GLY A 86 -2.07 -13.90 -7.99
N TYR A 87 -1.46 -15.08 -7.75
CA TYR A 87 -1.29 -15.60 -6.40
C TYR A 87 -0.37 -14.71 -5.54
N PHE A 88 0.72 -14.19 -6.09
CA PHE A 88 1.61 -13.26 -5.38
C PHE A 88 0.88 -11.97 -5.00
N LYS A 89 0.14 -11.42 -5.96
CA LYS A 89 -0.65 -10.23 -5.78
C LYS A 89 -1.66 -10.38 -4.65
N GLU A 90 -2.41 -11.46 -4.64
CA GLU A 90 -3.44 -11.71 -3.63
C GLU A 90 -2.83 -12.01 -2.25
N ALA A 91 -1.81 -12.86 -2.20
CA ALA A 91 -1.26 -13.38 -0.95
C ALA A 91 -0.24 -12.48 -0.28
N ILE A 92 0.50 -11.68 -1.08
CA ILE A 92 1.66 -10.91 -0.61
C ILE A 92 1.40 -9.41 -0.80
N TYR A 93 1.23 -8.98 -2.05
CA TYR A 93 1.28 -7.55 -2.38
C TYR A 93 0.05 -6.79 -1.90
N THR A 94 -1.15 -7.39 -1.98
CA THR A 94 -2.38 -6.73 -1.53
C THR A 94 -2.41 -6.54 -0.01
N PRO A 95 -2.13 -7.56 0.84
CA PRO A 95 -1.99 -7.36 2.28
C PRO A 95 -0.93 -6.33 2.65
N LEU A 96 0.26 -6.41 2.03
CA LEU A 96 1.35 -5.47 2.29
C LEU A 96 0.96 -4.04 1.90
N GLY A 97 0.31 -3.86 0.74
CA GLY A 97 -0.20 -2.58 0.27
C GLY A 97 -1.24 -1.99 1.23
N ARG A 98 -2.13 -2.80 1.79
CA ARG A 98 -3.10 -2.34 2.81
C ARG A 98 -2.43 -1.93 4.13
N GLU A 99 -1.42 -2.68 4.58
CA GLU A 99 -0.65 -2.31 5.76
C GLU A 99 0.09 -0.98 5.54
N MET A 100 0.70 -0.83 4.37
CA MET A 100 1.39 0.39 3.99
C MET A 100 0.43 1.58 3.85
N TRP A 101 -0.75 1.36 3.27
CA TRP A 101 -1.79 2.37 3.21
C TRP A 101 -2.19 2.89 4.59
N LYS A 102 -2.30 2.00 5.58
CA LYS A 102 -2.54 2.39 6.97
C LYS A 102 -1.40 3.29 7.50
N LYS A 103 -0.14 2.87 7.31
CA LYS A 103 1.03 3.68 7.73
C LYS A 103 1.04 5.07 7.10
N LEU A 104 0.70 5.18 5.82
CA LEU A 104 0.60 6.47 5.12
C LEU A 104 -0.49 7.39 5.70
N ASN A 105 -1.64 6.83 6.06
CA ASN A 105 -2.72 7.61 6.67
C ASN A 105 -2.40 8.05 8.10
N ASP A 106 -1.62 7.24 8.84
CA ASP A 106 -1.20 7.50 10.21
C ASP A 106 -0.02 8.50 10.28
N ALA A 107 0.63 8.83 9.16
CA ALA A 107 1.82 9.70 9.07
C ALA A 107 1.54 11.21 9.27
N GLY A 108 0.33 11.59 9.66
CA GLY A 108 -0.06 13.00 9.90
C GLY A 108 -0.07 13.89 8.64
N PRO A 109 -0.75 13.50 7.55
CA PRO A 109 -0.81 14.33 6.34
C PRO A 109 -1.63 15.61 6.53
N LEU A 110 -1.30 16.62 5.72
CA LEU A 110 -2.16 17.77 5.49
C LEU A 110 -3.36 17.33 4.66
N LYS A 111 -4.55 17.33 5.27
CA LYS A 111 -5.79 16.83 4.65
C LYS A 111 -6.55 17.97 3.99
N GLU A 112 -6.74 17.86 2.68
CA GLU A 112 -7.49 18.80 1.86
C GLU A 112 -8.67 18.09 1.18
N GLY A 113 -9.89 18.60 1.40
CA GLY A 113 -11.13 17.98 0.93
C GLY A 113 -11.92 17.27 2.04
N ALA A 114 -13.13 16.82 1.71
CA ALA A 114 -14.04 16.23 2.68
C ALA A 114 -13.56 14.87 3.22
N ASP A 115 -13.69 14.62 4.52
CA ASP A 115 -13.37 13.31 5.13
C ASP A 115 -14.25 12.16 4.58
N SER A 116 -15.43 12.50 4.07
CA SER A 116 -16.37 11.61 3.40
C SER A 116 -16.06 11.35 1.92
N ALA A 117 -15.01 11.95 1.36
CA ALA A 117 -14.63 11.73 -0.02
C ALA A 117 -14.35 10.24 -0.29
N ALA A 118 -14.94 9.71 -1.36
CA ALA A 118 -14.82 8.29 -1.71
C ALA A 118 -13.39 7.90 -2.11
N ARG A 119 -12.63 8.85 -2.68
CA ARG A 119 -11.23 8.64 -3.07
C ARG A 119 -10.32 9.43 -2.13
N LYS A 120 -9.36 8.73 -1.52
CA LYS A 120 -8.29 9.33 -0.73
C LYS A 120 -6.98 9.09 -1.44
N VAL A 121 -6.19 10.15 -1.58
CA VAL A 121 -4.91 10.12 -2.30
C VAL A 121 -3.85 10.69 -1.39
N ILE A 122 -2.78 9.93 -1.18
CA ILE A 122 -1.58 10.36 -0.45
C ILE A 122 -0.59 10.90 -1.46
N VAL A 123 -0.01 12.06 -1.18
CA VAL A 123 1.03 12.64 -2.03
C VAL A 123 2.23 13.07 -1.18
N PHE A 124 3.41 12.53 -1.48
CA PHE A 124 4.65 13.12 -1.02
C PHE A 124 5.00 14.29 -1.93
N ALA A 125 5.09 15.48 -1.35
CA ALA A 125 5.32 16.71 -2.09
C ALA A 125 6.47 17.51 -1.48
N ASP A 126 7.33 18.05 -2.34
CA ASP A 126 8.36 19.01 -1.96
C ASP A 126 7.90 20.44 -2.32
N PRO A 127 8.13 21.46 -1.46
CA PRO A 127 7.75 22.83 -1.78
C PRO A 127 8.31 23.35 -3.11
N PHE A 128 9.51 22.94 -3.53
CA PHE A 128 10.17 23.41 -4.75
C PHE A 128 9.88 22.54 -5.98
N CYS A 129 8.93 21.61 -5.89
CA CYS A 129 8.54 20.71 -6.96
C CYS A 129 7.49 21.34 -7.91
N PRO A 130 7.80 21.57 -9.20
CA PRO A 130 6.82 22.13 -10.15
C PRO A 130 5.67 21.16 -10.45
N TYR A 131 5.96 19.86 -10.61
CA TYR A 131 4.91 18.87 -10.87
C TYR A 131 3.97 18.66 -9.70
N CYS A 132 4.42 18.91 -8.47
CA CYS A 132 3.57 18.86 -7.29
C CYS A 132 2.49 19.94 -7.36
N LYS A 133 2.85 21.15 -7.84
CA LYS A 133 1.90 22.25 -8.07
C LYS A 133 0.93 21.96 -9.19
N THR A 134 1.45 21.43 -10.30
CA THR A 134 0.61 21.05 -11.44
C THR A 134 -0.39 19.97 -11.04
N PHE A 135 0.06 18.95 -10.30
CA PHE A 135 -0.80 17.89 -9.80
C PHE A 135 -1.82 18.41 -8.77
N TRP A 136 -1.40 19.21 -7.80
CA TRP A 136 -2.29 19.83 -6.81
C TRP A 136 -3.40 20.63 -7.50
N SER A 137 -3.05 21.44 -8.51
CA SER A 137 -4.01 22.22 -9.30
C SER A 137 -4.95 21.32 -10.11
N ALA A 138 -4.43 20.25 -10.72
CA ALA A 138 -5.23 19.29 -11.47
C ALA A 138 -6.24 18.54 -10.59
N ALA A 139 -5.93 18.29 -9.32
CA ALA A 139 -6.84 17.62 -8.38
C ALA A 139 -8.02 18.50 -7.92
N GLN A 140 -7.89 19.83 -8.00
CA GLN A 140 -8.85 20.78 -7.41
C GLN A 140 -10.31 20.61 -7.85
N PRO A 141 -10.65 20.28 -9.11
CA PRO A 141 -12.04 20.04 -9.50
C PRO A 141 -12.70 18.92 -8.66
N TRP A 142 -12.01 17.80 -8.46
CA TRP A 142 -12.53 16.67 -7.68
C TRP A 142 -12.56 16.95 -6.18
N VAL A 143 -11.54 17.65 -5.67
CA VAL A 143 -11.48 18.08 -4.26
C VAL A 143 -12.65 18.99 -3.92
N LYS A 144 -12.89 20.02 -4.76
CA LYS A 144 -14.01 20.97 -4.58
C LYS A 144 -15.38 20.32 -4.74
N ALA A 145 -15.49 19.31 -5.60
CA ALA A 145 -16.69 18.50 -5.75
C ALA A 145 -16.92 17.50 -4.59
N GLY A 146 -16.01 17.41 -3.61
CA GLY A 146 -16.10 16.47 -2.50
C GLY A 146 -15.85 15.00 -2.88
N LYS A 147 -15.35 14.74 -4.10
CA LYS A 147 -15.08 13.39 -4.62
C LYS A 147 -13.74 12.84 -4.14
N VAL A 148 -12.75 13.73 -3.94
CA VAL A 148 -11.38 13.38 -3.58
C VAL A 148 -10.96 14.13 -2.30
N GLN A 149 -10.24 13.44 -1.42
CA GLN A 149 -9.44 14.04 -0.36
C GLN A 149 -7.95 13.84 -0.68
N LEU A 150 -7.23 14.96 -0.82
CA LEU A 150 -5.79 14.96 -1.02
C LEU A 150 -5.09 15.04 0.34
N ASN A 151 -4.19 14.11 0.61
CA ASN A 151 -3.49 13.95 1.88
C ASN A 151 -1.99 14.16 1.63
N THR A 152 -1.50 15.37 1.83
CA THR A 152 -0.10 15.73 1.52
C THR A 152 0.83 15.44 2.69
N LEU A 153 1.86 14.64 2.41
CA LEU A 153 3.01 14.42 3.28
C LEU A 153 4.18 15.26 2.75
N LEU A 154 4.50 16.36 3.45
CA LEU A 154 5.60 17.22 3.02
C LEU A 154 6.96 16.53 3.25
N VAL A 155 7.83 16.65 2.25
CA VAL A 155 9.22 16.22 2.29
C VAL A 155 10.17 17.38 1.96
N ALA A 156 11.45 17.21 2.30
CA ALA A 156 12.50 18.19 2.07
C ALA A 156 13.62 17.58 1.21
N PHE A 157 13.33 17.38 -0.06
CA PHE A 157 14.06 16.51 -0.99
C PHE A 157 14.80 17.29 -2.10
N LEU A 158 14.17 18.30 -2.71
CA LEU A 158 14.65 18.86 -3.99
C LEU A 158 15.58 20.06 -3.88
N ASN A 159 15.41 20.91 -2.86
CA ASN A 159 16.11 22.18 -2.76
C ASN A 159 16.69 22.38 -1.35
N PRO A 160 17.86 23.04 -1.19
CA PRO A 160 18.37 23.38 0.13
C PRO A 160 17.39 24.17 1.01
N LYS A 161 16.44 24.90 0.41
CA LYS A 161 15.38 25.63 1.12
C LYS A 161 14.10 24.82 1.37
N SER A 162 13.97 23.60 0.84
CA SER A 162 12.76 22.78 0.98
C SER A 162 12.40 22.55 2.45
N GLY A 163 13.37 22.19 3.28
CA GLY A 163 13.15 21.99 4.72
C GLY A 163 12.63 23.25 5.43
N ARG A 164 13.18 24.43 5.09
CA ARG A 164 12.70 25.71 5.62
C ARG A 164 11.25 25.99 5.24
N TYR A 165 10.89 25.77 3.98
CA TYR A 165 9.55 26.09 3.47
C TYR A 165 8.53 25.10 4.01
N ALA A 166 8.85 23.81 4.00
CA ALA A 166 8.02 22.78 4.59
C ALA A 166 7.81 23.04 6.09
N THR A 167 8.86 23.44 6.83
CA THR A 167 8.73 23.83 8.24
C THR A 167 7.80 25.03 8.42
N ALA A 168 7.94 26.08 7.60
CA ALA A 168 7.10 27.27 7.70
C ALA A 168 5.62 26.95 7.44
N ILE A 169 5.34 26.05 6.51
CA ILE A 169 3.98 25.58 6.22
C ILE A 169 3.44 24.72 7.36
N LEU A 170 4.18 23.69 7.79
CA LEU A 170 3.75 22.75 8.83
C LEU A 170 3.51 23.42 10.19
N ASN A 171 4.23 24.50 10.49
CA ASN A 171 4.13 25.22 11.76
C ASN A 171 3.26 26.48 11.68
N ALA A 172 2.59 26.72 10.55
CA ALA A 172 1.61 27.78 10.45
C ALA A 172 0.43 27.52 11.40
N LYS A 173 -0.31 28.58 11.76
CA LYS A 173 -1.52 28.45 12.59
C LYS A 173 -2.55 27.49 11.97
N ASP A 174 -2.64 27.50 10.65
CA ASP A 174 -3.42 26.57 9.85
C ASP A 174 -2.52 26.02 8.73
N PRO A 175 -1.89 24.84 8.94
CA PRO A 175 -0.96 24.27 7.98
C PRO A 175 -1.60 23.89 6.64
N VAL A 176 -2.88 23.51 6.65
CA VAL A 176 -3.60 23.15 5.42
C VAL A 176 -3.86 24.40 4.59
N ALA A 177 -4.39 25.46 5.19
CA ALA A 177 -4.59 26.73 4.49
C ALA A 177 -3.26 27.34 3.99
N ALA A 178 -2.20 27.22 4.78
CA ALA A 178 -0.86 27.67 4.39
C ALA A 178 -0.31 26.90 3.17
N TRP A 179 -0.52 25.58 3.13
CA TRP A 179 -0.13 24.76 1.98
C TRP A 179 -0.92 25.12 0.73
N GLN A 180 -2.24 25.26 0.84
CA GLN A 180 -3.10 25.69 -0.27
C GLN A 180 -2.68 27.05 -0.83
N GLU A 181 -2.43 28.03 0.03
CA GLU A 181 -2.00 29.37 -0.41
C GLU A 181 -0.62 29.34 -1.08
N TYR A 182 0.30 28.50 -0.57
CA TYR A 182 1.60 28.29 -1.17
C TYR A 182 1.47 27.69 -2.59
N GLU A 183 0.69 26.63 -2.75
CA GLU A 183 0.47 25.98 -4.05
C GLU A 183 -0.27 26.89 -5.04
N LEU A 184 -1.36 27.55 -4.61
CA LEU A 184 -2.12 28.53 -5.41
C LEU A 184 -1.26 29.70 -5.91
N SER A 185 -0.33 30.15 -5.08
CA SER A 185 0.55 31.27 -5.44
C SER A 185 1.71 30.87 -6.36
N GLY A 186 1.82 29.60 -6.74
CA GLY A 186 2.96 29.07 -7.47
C GLY A 186 4.25 29.11 -6.65
N GLY A 187 4.14 28.96 -5.33
CA GLY A 187 5.26 28.96 -4.40
C GLY A 187 5.75 30.35 -3.95
N LYS A 188 4.98 31.41 -4.20
CA LYS A 188 5.36 32.80 -3.89
C LYS A 188 4.95 33.24 -2.48
N LYS A 189 3.82 32.73 -1.98
CA LYS A 189 3.29 33.06 -0.66
C LYS A 189 3.71 31.99 0.34
N VAL A 190 4.75 32.29 1.10
CA VAL A 190 5.31 31.39 2.11
C VAL A 190 5.01 31.97 3.48
N PRO A 191 4.53 31.18 4.45
CA PRO A 191 4.42 31.62 5.82
C PRO A 191 5.76 32.12 6.39
N ARG A 192 5.68 32.93 7.43
CA ARG A 192 6.89 33.39 8.14
C ARG A 192 7.64 32.17 8.71
N PHE A 193 8.95 32.16 8.52
CA PHE A 193 9.85 31.21 9.15
C PHE A 193 10.65 31.91 10.24
N ASP A 194 10.59 31.42 11.47
CA ASP A 194 11.22 32.06 12.64
C ASP A 194 12.71 31.71 12.82
N GLY A 195 13.34 31.11 11.81
CA GLY A 195 14.79 30.84 11.79
C GLY A 195 15.19 29.49 12.39
N VAL A 196 14.27 28.77 13.02
CA VAL A 196 14.52 27.46 13.65
C VAL A 196 13.47 26.45 13.19
N THR A 197 13.91 25.24 12.88
CA THR A 197 13.02 24.08 12.70
C THR A 197 12.90 23.35 14.03
N PRO A 198 11.71 23.31 14.66
CA PRO A 198 11.48 22.52 15.86
C PRO A 198 11.81 21.04 15.65
N ARG A 199 12.26 20.36 16.70
CA ARG A 199 12.66 18.96 16.61
C ARG A 199 11.53 18.04 16.15
N GLU A 200 10.30 18.34 16.57
CA GLU A 200 9.10 17.63 16.13
C GLU A 200 8.90 17.73 14.61
N THR A 201 8.92 18.94 14.06
CA THR A 201 8.80 19.16 12.61
C THR A 201 9.94 18.51 11.84
N PHE A 202 11.17 18.58 12.37
CA PHE A 202 12.31 17.89 11.77
C PHE A 202 12.09 16.37 11.70
N ASN A 203 11.66 15.77 12.81
CA ASN A 203 11.37 14.34 12.88
C ASN A 203 10.23 13.94 11.94
N LEU A 204 9.18 14.76 11.82
CA LEU A 204 8.08 14.53 10.88
C LEU A 204 8.57 14.53 9.43
N LEU A 205 9.39 15.51 9.03
CA LEU A 205 9.95 15.55 7.67
C LEU A 205 10.87 14.36 7.39
N GLN A 206 11.67 13.93 8.36
CA GLN A 206 12.51 12.73 8.24
C GLN A 206 11.66 11.46 8.16
N HIS A 207 10.59 11.38 8.93
CA HIS A 207 9.65 10.26 8.88
C HIS A 207 8.97 10.15 7.51
N ASN A 208 8.47 11.27 6.98
CA ASN A 208 7.86 11.31 5.65
C ASN A 208 8.86 10.93 4.56
N GLN A 209 10.10 11.44 4.61
CA GLN A 209 11.13 11.06 3.65
C GLN A 209 11.44 9.56 3.73
N LYS A 210 11.58 9.00 4.94
CA LYS A 210 11.79 7.56 5.11
C LYS A 210 10.64 6.74 4.54
N LEU A 211 9.39 7.13 4.75
CA LEU A 211 8.24 6.44 4.15
C LEU A 211 8.29 6.49 2.62
N MET A 212 8.64 7.63 2.04
CA MET A 212 8.82 7.78 0.60
C MET A 212 9.94 6.87 0.07
N ASP A 213 11.07 6.80 0.76
CA ASP A 213 12.21 5.95 0.40
C ASP A 213 11.88 4.45 0.54
N ASP A 214 11.22 4.05 1.62
CA ASP A 214 10.79 2.66 1.86
C ASP A 214 9.77 2.18 0.79
N LEU A 215 9.05 3.12 0.17
CA LEU A 215 8.15 2.88 -0.96
C LEU A 215 8.85 2.97 -2.33
N GLY A 216 10.17 3.13 -2.35
CA GLY A 216 10.99 3.15 -3.57
C GLY A 216 10.82 4.37 -4.46
N ALA A 217 10.15 5.43 -4.00
CA ALA A 217 9.97 6.64 -4.79
C ALA A 217 11.20 7.55 -4.68
N SER A 218 11.80 7.87 -5.83
CA SER A 218 13.00 8.71 -5.93
C SER A 218 12.73 10.13 -6.45
N ALA A 219 11.46 10.50 -6.63
CA ALA A 219 11.06 11.81 -7.14
C ALA A 219 9.70 12.26 -6.56
N THR A 220 9.44 13.56 -6.58
CA THR A 220 8.15 14.14 -6.21
C THR A 220 7.42 14.74 -7.44
N PRO A 221 6.07 14.73 -7.48
CA PRO A 221 5.19 14.12 -6.49
C PRO A 221 5.25 12.58 -6.57
N ALA A 222 5.29 11.92 -5.41
CA ALA A 222 5.08 10.49 -5.31
C ALA A 222 3.67 10.26 -4.77
N ILE A 223 2.80 9.70 -5.59
CA ILE A 223 1.36 9.69 -5.39
C ILE A 223 0.91 8.25 -5.18
N TYR A 224 0.13 8.03 -4.12
CA TYR A 224 -0.36 6.72 -3.72
C TYR A 224 -1.87 6.75 -3.51
N TYR A 225 -2.56 5.74 -4.00
CA TYR A 225 -4.00 5.60 -3.86
C TYR A 225 -4.40 4.12 -3.86
N MET A 226 -5.58 3.82 -3.30
CA MET A 226 -6.17 2.48 -3.39
C MET A 226 -7.08 2.42 -4.61
N ASN A 227 -6.85 1.45 -5.50
CA ASN A 227 -7.76 1.18 -6.61
C ASN A 227 -9.05 0.49 -6.14
N GLU A 228 -9.95 0.16 -7.06
CA GLU A 228 -11.23 -0.48 -6.77
C GLU A 228 -11.09 -1.90 -6.20
N GLN A 229 -9.95 -2.54 -6.45
CA GLN A 229 -9.62 -3.87 -5.93
C GLN A 229 -8.95 -3.79 -4.53
N ASN A 230 -8.89 -2.61 -3.91
CA ASN A 230 -8.17 -2.35 -2.66
C ASN A 230 -6.68 -2.71 -2.75
N GLU A 231 -6.07 -2.37 -3.87
CA GLU A 231 -4.64 -2.53 -4.11
C GLU A 231 -3.97 -1.16 -4.12
N LEU A 232 -2.85 -1.05 -3.41
CA LEU A 232 -2.06 0.17 -3.38
C LEU A 232 -1.41 0.39 -4.75
N GLN A 233 -1.71 1.53 -5.36
CA GLN A 233 -1.14 1.98 -6.62
C GLN A 233 -0.15 3.12 -6.35
N GLN A 234 0.80 3.28 -7.28
CA GLN A 234 1.81 4.35 -7.25
C GLN A 234 1.85 5.07 -8.61
N VAL A 235 1.94 6.40 -8.56
CA VAL A 235 2.30 7.24 -9.70
C VAL A 235 3.40 8.20 -9.27
N VAL A 236 4.48 8.29 -10.03
CA VAL A 236 5.59 9.21 -9.76
C VAL A 236 5.67 10.25 -10.87
N GLY A 237 5.77 11.53 -10.50
CA GLY A 237 5.75 12.64 -11.44
C GLY A 237 4.34 13.12 -11.76
N MET A 238 4.19 13.90 -12.83
CA MET A 238 2.88 14.41 -13.26
C MET A 238 2.06 13.28 -13.90
N PRO A 239 0.90 12.89 -13.34
CA PRO A 239 0.06 11.87 -13.96
C PRO A 239 -0.51 12.34 -15.30
N ASP A 240 -0.62 11.43 -16.26
CA ASP A 240 -1.37 11.68 -17.49
C ASP A 240 -2.90 11.68 -17.25
N LYS A 241 -3.67 12.02 -18.29
CA LYS A 241 -5.15 12.08 -18.17
C LYS A 241 -5.76 10.74 -17.74
N LYS A 242 -5.24 9.62 -18.25
CA LYS A 242 -5.77 8.29 -17.93
C LYS A 242 -5.51 7.97 -16.45
N GLN A 243 -4.30 8.22 -15.98
CA GLN A 243 -3.92 8.02 -14.58
C GLN A 243 -4.73 8.93 -13.63
N LEU A 244 -5.00 10.18 -14.00
CA LEU A 244 -5.87 11.06 -13.20
C LEU A 244 -7.29 10.48 -13.07
N LEU A 245 -7.86 9.96 -14.16
CA LEU A 245 -9.20 9.37 -14.14
C LEU A 245 -9.25 8.04 -13.37
N GLU A 246 -8.22 7.21 -13.46
CA GLU A 246 -8.10 5.98 -12.66
C GLU A 246 -7.98 6.29 -11.16
N MET A 247 -7.24 7.34 -10.82
CA MET A 247 -6.98 7.76 -9.43
C MET A 247 -8.18 8.47 -8.79
N PHE A 248 -8.78 9.43 -9.50
CA PHE A 248 -9.82 10.30 -8.95
C PHE A 248 -11.24 9.88 -9.35
N GLY A 249 -11.39 9.01 -10.34
CA GLY A 249 -12.66 8.70 -10.98
C GLY A 249 -13.05 9.74 -12.04
N PRO A 250 -14.27 9.63 -12.59
CA PRO A 250 -14.73 10.50 -13.68
C PRO A 250 -14.71 11.97 -13.27
N GLU A 251 -14.37 12.84 -14.25
CA GLU A 251 -14.41 14.30 -14.09
C GLU A 251 -15.77 14.75 -13.51
N PRO A 252 -15.78 15.71 -12.57
CA PRO A 252 -17.01 16.28 -12.01
C PRO A 252 -17.77 17.17 -12.99
#